data_AF-A0A3D1AZT3-F1
#
_entry.id   AF-A0A3D1AZT3-F1
#
_cell.length_a   1.000
_cell.length_b   1.000
_cell.length_c   1.000
_cell.angle_alpha   90.00
_cell.angle_beta   90.00
_cell.angle_gamma   90.00
#
_symmetry.space_group_name_H-M   'P 1'
#
loop_
_entity.id
_entity.type
_entity.pdbx_description
1 polymer ?
#
loop_
_entity_poly.entity_id
_entity_poly.type
_entity_poly.pdbx_seq_one_letter_code
_entity_poly.pdbx_strand_id
1 'polypeptide(L)' 'AEDIGFAPKDVIVAANQQPVSSTDDFQRIQKSLKTGDAVAFRVYRNLGTGRNGSGWQSLFLAGTMPPQ' A
#
# COMPACT_ATOMS: atom_id res chain seq x y z
N ALA A 1 -0.11 8.08 15.04
CA ALA A 1 -0.33 7.38 13.76
C ALA A 1 0.46 6.09 13.85
N GLU A 2 -0.20 4.94 13.77
CA GLU A 2 0.50 3.68 13.62
C GLU A 2 1.14 3.66 12.24
N ASP A 3 2.45 3.43 12.22
CA ASP A 3 3.20 3.32 10.98
C ASP A 3 2.65 2.09 10.23
N ILE A 4 2.01 2.30 9.08
CA ILE A 4 1.24 1.26 8.33
C ILE A 4 2.14 0.10 7.85
N GLY A 5 3.46 0.16 8.14
CA GLY A 5 4.41 -0.91 7.85
C GLY A 5 4.94 -0.87 6.42
N PHE A 6 4.85 0.29 5.76
CA PHE A 6 5.47 0.52 4.46
C PHE A 6 7.00 0.37 4.56
N ALA A 7 7.57 -0.26 3.55
CA ALA A 7 9.00 -0.31 3.36
C ALA A 7 9.38 0.47 2.10
N PRO A 8 10.60 1.04 2.03
CA PRO A 8 11.11 1.60 0.80
C PRO A 8 11.04 0.57 -0.34
N LYS A 9 10.66 1.04 -1.54
CA LYS A 9 10.46 0.22 -2.76
C LYS A 9 9.21 -0.66 -2.78
N ASP A 10 8.29 -0.49 -1.83
CA ASP A 10 6.95 -1.06 -1.96
C ASP A 10 6.21 -0.45 -3.14
N VAL A 11 5.57 -1.30 -3.94
CA VAL A 11 4.72 -0.89 -5.06
C VAL A 11 3.28 -1.07 -4.67
N ILE A 12 2.54 0.02 -4.51
CA ILE A 12 1.11 -0.01 -4.21
C ILE A 12 0.35 -0.46 -5.47
N VAL A 13 -0.45 -1.51 -5.34
CA VAL A 13 -1.29 -2.03 -6.43
C VAL A 13 -2.79 -1.96 -6.12
N ALA A 14 -3.15 -1.74 -4.86
CA ALA A 14 -4.51 -1.42 -4.47
C ALA A 14 -4.54 -0.60 -3.18
N ALA A 15 -5.56 0.23 -3.02
CA ALA A 15 -5.85 1.01 -1.83
C ALA A 15 -7.36 1.00 -1.57
N ASN A 16 -7.77 0.75 -0.33
CA ASN A 16 -9.18 0.68 0.07
C ASN A 16 -10.04 -0.22 -0.85
N GLN A 17 -9.53 -1.41 -1.16
CA GLN A 17 -10.15 -2.38 -2.10
C GLN A 17 -10.28 -1.91 -3.56
N GLN A 18 -9.72 -0.75 -3.91
CA GLN A 18 -9.71 -0.23 -5.28
C GLN A 18 -8.33 -0.46 -5.92
N PRO A 19 -8.26 -0.99 -7.15
CA PRO A 19 -6.99 -1.18 -7.86
C PRO A 19 -6.34 0.18 -8.16
N VAL A 20 -5.02 0.23 -8.02
CA VAL A 20 -4.22 1.42 -8.30
C VAL A 20 -3.25 1.11 -9.42
N SER A 21 -3.46 1.74 -10.58
CA SER A 21 -2.58 1.62 -11.75
C SER A 21 -1.71 2.83 -11.99
N SER A 22 -2.08 3.98 -11.41
CA SER A 22 -1.38 5.25 -11.62
C SER A 22 -1.33 6.07 -10.33
N THR A 23 -0.44 7.06 -10.30
CA THR A 23 -0.38 8.04 -9.22
C THR A 23 -1.65 8.86 -9.10
N ASP A 24 -2.34 9.13 -10.23
CA ASP A 24 -3.59 9.87 -10.24
C ASP A 24 -4.72 9.09 -9.57
N ASP A 25 -4.78 7.77 -9.81
CA ASP A 25 -5.76 6.89 -9.15
C ASP A 25 -5.54 6.88 -7.63
N PHE A 26 -4.28 6.77 -7.21
CA PHE A 26 -3.92 6.85 -5.80
C PHE A 26 -4.35 8.17 -5.17
N GLN A 27 -4.08 9.31 -5.81
CA GLN A 27 -4.47 10.63 -5.32
C GLN A 27 -5.98 10.80 -5.21
N ARG A 28 -6.77 10.23 -6.14
CA ARG A 28 -8.24 10.24 -6.05
C ARG A 28 -8.75 9.43 -4.87
N ILE A 29 -8.18 8.24 -4.63
CA ILE A 29 -8.53 7.40 -3.48
C ILE A 29 -8.11 8.09 -2.18
N GLN A 30 -6.92 8.68 -2.14
CA GLN A 30 -6.45 9.41 -0.97
C GLN A 30 -7.37 10.57 -0.60
N LYS A 31 -7.91 11.28 -1.60
CA LYS A 31 -8.88 12.37 -1.39
C LYS A 31 -10.26 11.90 -0.94
N SER A 32 -10.63 10.64 -1.21
CA SER A 32 -11.91 10.09 -0.75
C SER A 32 -11.85 9.55 0.69
N LEU A 33 -10.65 9.27 1.20
CA LEU A 33 -10.42 8.82 2.57
C LEU A 33 -10.37 10.00 3.53
N LYS A 34 -11.06 9.86 4.68
CA LYS A 34 -10.98 10.85 5.76
C LYS A 34 -9.81 10.53 6.68
N THR A 35 -9.27 11.56 7.33
CA THR A 35 -8.33 11.38 8.43
C THR A 35 -8.93 10.45 9.49
N GLY A 36 -8.18 9.41 9.87
CA GLY A 36 -8.63 8.40 10.83
C GLY A 36 -9.43 7.23 10.23
N ASP A 37 -9.79 7.26 8.95
CA ASP A 37 -10.41 6.10 8.29
C ASP A 37 -9.42 4.94 8.22
N ALA A 38 -9.94 3.72 8.43
CA ALA A 38 -9.18 2.49 8.22
C ALA A 38 -9.00 2.26 6.72
N VAL A 39 -7.74 2.17 6.28
CA VAL A 39 -7.35 1.91 4.90
C VAL A 39 -6.52 0.64 4.83
N ALA A 40 -6.81 -0.19 3.83
CA ALA A 40 -6.01 -1.36 3.48
C ALA A 40 -5.31 -1.11 2.15
N PHE A 41 -4.00 -1.31 2.14
CA PHE A 41 -3.16 -1.26 0.95
C PHE A 41 -2.71 -2.66 0.58
N ARG A 42 -2.75 -2.97 -0.71
CA ARG A 42 -2.06 -4.12 -1.26
C ARG A 42 -0.77 -3.62 -1.91
N VAL A 43 0.35 -4.16 -1.49
CA VAL A 43 1.66 -3.81 -2.03
C VAL A 43 2.38 -5.03 -2.58
N TYR A 44 3.19 -4.83 -3.60
CA TYR A 44 4.26 -5.74 -3.96
C TYR A 44 5.56 -5.26 -3.35
N ARG A 45 6.19 -6.14 -2.57
CA ARG A 45 7.49 -5.88 -1.95
C ARG A 45 8.52 -6.83 -2.54
N ASN A 46 9.67 -6.28 -2.92
CA ASN A 46 10.82 -7.08 -3.34
C ASN A 46 11.67 -7.39 -2.10
N LEU A 47 11.63 -8.64 -1.64
CA LEU A 47 12.45 -9.14 -0.55
C LEU A 47 13.83 -9.63 -1.01
N GLY A 48 14.20 -9.38 -2.27
CA GLY A 48 15.46 -9.83 -2.87
C GLY A 48 15.41 -11.29 -3.33
N THR A 49 16.58 -11.89 -3.57
CA THR A 49 16.69 -13.28 -4.02
C THR A 49 16.27 -14.28 -2.92
N GLY A 50 14.98 -14.55 -2.83
CA GLY A 50 14.47 -15.73 -2.13
C GLY A 50 14.92 -17.01 -2.84
N ARG A 51 15.03 -18.12 -2.08
CA ARG A 51 15.53 -19.44 -2.54
C ARG A 51 14.87 -19.99 -3.82
N ASN A 52 13.69 -19.49 -4.22
CA ASN A 52 12.86 -20.05 -5.30
C ASN A 52 12.63 -19.11 -6.50
N GLY A 53 13.44 -18.07 -6.70
CA GLY A 53 13.45 -17.35 -7.99
C GLY A 53 12.19 -16.52 -8.25
N SER A 54 11.96 -15.50 -7.44
CA SER A 54 11.36 -14.19 -7.77
C SER A 54 11.04 -13.52 -6.44
N GLY A 55 11.79 -12.47 -6.11
CA GLY A 55 11.77 -11.82 -4.79
C GLY A 55 10.49 -11.06 -4.44
N TRP A 56 9.52 -11.02 -5.35
CA TRP A 56 8.33 -10.21 -5.23
C TRP A 56 7.23 -10.96 -4.49
N GLN A 57 6.75 -10.37 -3.41
CA GLN A 57 5.64 -10.90 -2.62
C GLN A 57 4.52 -9.86 -2.52
N SER A 58 3.28 -10.32 -2.60
CA SER A 58 2.13 -9.47 -2.32
C SER A 58 1.85 -9.45 -0.82
N LEU A 59 1.80 -8.25 -0.24
CA LEU A 59 1.50 -8.01 1.16
C LEU A 59 0.26 -7.13 1.28
N PHE A 60 -0.48 -7.31 2.37
CA PHE A 60 -1.58 -6.43 2.75
C PHE A 60 -1.16 -5.65 3.99
N LEU A 61 -1.20 -4.32 3.89
CA LEU A 61 -0.89 -3.39 4.96
C LEU A 61 -2.18 -2.67 5.34
N ALA A 62 -2.63 -2.81 6.57
CA ALA A 62 -3.83 -2.14 7.05
C ALA A 62 -3.46 -1.17 8.18
N GLY A 63 -4.09 -0.01 8.20
CA GLY A 63 -3.91 0.96 9.27
C GLY A 63 -4.83 2.17 9.09
N THR A 64 -4.70 3.15 9.98
CA THR A 64 -5.48 4.39 9.90
C THR A 64 -4.73 5.45 9.12
N MET A 65 -5.44 6.22 8.29
CA MET A 65 -4.83 7.36 7.61
C MET A 65 -4.32 8.39 8.63
N PRO A 66 -3.02 8.76 8.60
CA PRO A 66 -2.49 9.75 9.53
C PRO A 66 -3.18 11.11 9.35
N PRO A 67 -3.31 11.92 10.41
CA PRO A 67 -3.71 13.31 10.28
C PRO A 67 -2.71 14.04 9.37
N GLN A 68 -3.25 14.79 8.41
CA GLN A 68 -2.47 15.59 7.45
C GLN A 68 -1.87 16.82 8.13
#